data_AF-A0A0N4YCF4-F1
#
_entry.id   AF-A0A0N4YCF4-F1
#
_cell.length_a   1.000
_cell.length_b   1.000
_cell.length_c   1.000
_cell.angle_alpha   90.00
_cell.angle_beta   90.00
_cell.angle_gamma   90.00
#
_symmetry.space_group_name_H-M   'P 1'
#
loop_
_entity.id
_entity.type
_entity.pdbx_description
1 polymer ?
#
loop_
_entity_poly.entity_id
_entity_poly.type
_entity_poly.pdbx_seq_one_letter_code
_entity_poly.pdbx_strand_id
1 'polypeptide(L)'
;MGEDVQNELQDSLWASRAPGTVNTYRRAIDEFKRWQSEGPLERHRDDLDSAAISLAKKSRSSSSRSLASFVAAFAFDRIGRRPHELQKWAILDDIVRSRRRSEAWPAQKFAFIEEWQKLITTTTLIEWPTWRKIRARLLLSFLFCALMRISEATNLLVNDIIEEDTYWKINIP
;
A
#
# COMPACT_ATOMS: atom_id res chain seq x y z
N MET A 1 31.78 -21.34 -10.41
CA MET A 1 30.79 -20.37 -10.92
C MET A 1 29.45 -20.77 -10.33
N GLY A 2 29.15 -20.27 -9.12
CA GLY A 2 27.82 -20.41 -8.54
C GLY A 2 26.92 -19.44 -9.29
N GLU A 3 25.96 -19.99 -10.01
CA GLU A 3 25.08 -19.28 -10.92
C GLU A 3 24.37 -18.12 -10.22
N ASP A 4 24.27 -16.97 -10.88
CA ASP A 4 23.63 -15.72 -10.42
C ASP A 4 22.09 -15.85 -10.27
N VAL A 5 21.61 -17.10 -10.22
CA VAL A 5 20.21 -17.52 -10.20
C VAL A 5 19.44 -16.92 -9.04
N GLN A 6 20.09 -16.68 -7.90
CA GLN A 6 19.41 -16.07 -6.76
C GLN A 6 19.09 -14.58 -7.00
N ASN A 7 19.99 -13.86 -7.69
CA ASN A 7 19.76 -12.46 -8.07
C ASN A 7 18.76 -12.39 -9.23
N GLU A 8 18.86 -13.26 -10.24
CA GLU A 8 17.90 -13.33 -11.35
C GLU A 8 16.48 -13.70 -10.89
N LEU A 9 16.36 -14.61 -9.93
CA LEU A 9 15.08 -15.01 -9.35
C LEU A 9 14.48 -13.90 -8.50
N GLN A 10 15.32 -13.17 -7.76
CA GLN A 10 14.92 -11.97 -7.04
C GLN A 10 14.42 -10.88 -8.00
N ASP A 11 15.17 -10.56 -9.05
CA ASP A 11 14.81 -9.55 -10.05
C ASP A 11 13.51 -9.89 -10.79
N SER A 12 13.34 -11.16 -11.17
CA SER A 12 12.12 -11.68 -11.77
C SER A 12 10.91 -11.53 -10.83
N LEU A 13 11.09 -11.83 -9.54
CA LEU A 13 10.03 -11.65 -8.54
C LEU A 13 9.67 -10.18 -8.34
N TRP A 14 10.65 -9.27 -8.32
CA TRP A 14 10.40 -7.84 -8.22
C TRP A 14 9.67 -7.29 -9.46
N ALA A 15 10.04 -7.75 -10.66
CA ALA A 15 9.40 -7.34 -11.91
C ALA A 15 7.94 -7.82 -12.03
N SER A 16 7.61 -8.96 -11.42
CA SER A 16 6.24 -9.52 -11.45
C SER A 16 5.20 -8.76 -10.61
N ARG A 17 5.63 -7.87 -9.71
CA ARG A 17 4.76 -7.19 -8.75
C ARG A 17 4.41 -5.78 -9.20
N ALA A 18 3.21 -5.33 -8.81
CA ALA A 18 2.79 -3.96 -9.04
C ALA A 18 3.81 -2.96 -8.44
N PRO A 19 4.21 -1.89 -9.16
CA PRO A 19 5.26 -0.96 -8.72
C PRO A 19 5.02 -0.36 -7.33
N GLY A 20 3.76 -0.09 -6.97
CA GLY A 20 3.40 0.39 -5.64
C GLY A 20 3.70 -0.61 -4.52
N THR A 21 3.52 -1.90 -4.78
CA THR A 21 3.86 -2.98 -3.82
C THR A 21 5.37 -3.08 -3.67
N VAL A 22 6.11 -3.05 -4.79
CA VAL A 22 7.58 -3.09 -4.81
C VAL A 22 8.17 -1.95 -3.96
N ASN A 23 7.70 -0.73 -4.19
CA ASN A 23 8.16 0.45 -3.46
C ASN A 23 7.82 0.37 -1.96
N THR A 24 6.65 -0.17 -1.63
CA THR A 24 6.24 -0.37 -0.22
C THR A 24 7.13 -1.39 0.47
N TYR A 25 7.42 -2.50 -0.20
CA TYR A 25 8.26 -3.57 0.35
C TYR A 25 9.70 -3.11 0.53
N ARG A 26 10.31 -2.48 -0.48
CA ARG A 26 11.67 -1.92 -0.37
C ARG A 26 11.79 -0.98 0.82
N ARG A 27 10.88 0.00 0.94
CA ARG A 27 10.89 0.94 2.07
C ARG A 27 10.80 0.23 3.42
N ALA A 28 9.92 -0.76 3.54
CA ALA A 28 9.75 -1.51 4.79
C ALA A 28 11.00 -2.32 5.17
N ILE A 29 11.68 -2.91 4.18
CA ILE A 29 12.93 -3.67 4.37
C ILE A 29 14.10 -2.75 4.67
N ASP A 30 14.26 -1.65 3.93
CA ASP A 30 15.33 -0.67 4.14
C ASP A 30 15.25 -0.05 5.54
N GLU A 31 14.03 0.26 6.00
CA GLU A 31 13.80 0.77 7.34
C GLU A 31 14.19 -0.27 8.40
N PHE A 32 13.86 -1.55 8.19
CA PHE A 32 14.26 -2.63 9.09
C PHE A 32 15.77 -2.86 9.11
N LYS A 33 16.42 -2.91 7.94
CA LYS A 33 17.88 -3.06 7.82
C LYS A 33 18.61 -1.91 8.50
N ARG A 34 18.11 -0.68 8.32
CA ARG A 34 18.63 0.50 9.03
C ARG A 34 18.49 0.36 10.55
N TRP A 35 17.31 -0.02 11.03
CA TRP A 35 17.07 -0.26 12.46
C TRP A 35 17.96 -1.38 13.03
N GLN A 36 18.25 -2.41 12.22
CA GLN A 36 19.14 -3.51 12.58
C GLN A 36 20.58 -3.00 12.74
N SER A 37 21.07 -2.23 11.75
CA SER A 37 22.44 -1.67 11.73
C SER A 37 22.70 -0.60 12.79
N GLU A 38 21.69 0.16 13.18
CA GLU A 38 21.79 1.14 14.28
C GLU A 38 21.77 0.47 15.67
N GLY A 39 21.60 -0.86 15.71
CA GLY A 39 21.53 -1.63 16.93
C GLY A 39 22.82 -2.36 17.32
N PRO A 40 22.77 -3.11 18.43
CA PRO A 40 23.85 -4.00 18.82
C PRO A 40 24.00 -5.16 17.82
N LEU A 41 25.23 -5.66 17.65
CA LEU A 41 25.60 -6.66 16.64
C LEU A 41 24.79 -7.96 16.74
N GLU A 42 24.29 -8.29 17.93
CA GLU A 42 23.43 -9.44 18.18
C GLU A 42 22.17 -9.45 17.30
N ARG A 43 21.70 -8.28 16.84
CA ARG A 43 20.56 -8.18 15.93
C ARG A 43 20.82 -8.82 14.56
N HIS A 44 22.06 -8.99 14.14
CA HIS A 44 22.39 -9.64 12.87
C HIS A 44 22.51 -11.16 12.96
N ARG A 45 22.37 -11.75 14.16
CA ARG A 45 22.52 -13.20 14.35
C ARG A 45 21.32 -14.00 13.84
N ASP A 46 20.11 -13.48 14.05
CA ASP A 46 18.88 -14.10 13.58
C ASP A 46 17.90 -13.02 13.11
N ASP A 47 17.63 -12.99 11.82
CA ASP A 47 16.78 -11.96 11.22
C ASP A 47 15.32 -12.09 11.65
N LEU A 48 14.81 -13.30 11.92
CA LEU A 48 13.42 -13.51 12.34
C LEU A 48 13.20 -13.04 13.78
N ASP A 49 14.17 -13.32 14.66
CA ASP A 49 14.12 -12.84 16.05
C ASP A 49 14.25 -11.30 16.08
N SER A 50 15.14 -10.74 15.26
CA SER A 50 15.25 -9.29 15.08
C SER A 50 14.00 -8.66 14.48
N ALA A 51 13.38 -9.32 13.50
CA ALA A 51 12.09 -8.89 12.95
C ALA A 51 11.01 -8.89 14.02
N ALA A 52 10.94 -9.90 14.90
CA ALA A 52 9.99 -9.94 16.00
C ALA A 52 10.19 -8.78 16.98
N ILE A 53 11.43 -8.48 17.36
CA ILE A 53 11.76 -7.35 18.24
C ILE A 53 11.38 -6.01 17.58
N SER A 54 11.76 -5.82 16.32
CA SER A 54 11.44 -4.61 15.56
C SER A 54 9.92 -4.40 15.43
N LEU A 55 9.20 -5.47 15.10
CA LEU A 55 7.75 -5.47 14.94
C LEU A 55 7.05 -5.17 16.26
N ALA A 56 7.49 -5.79 17.36
CA ALA A 56 6.98 -5.53 18.70
C ALA A 56 7.18 -4.06 19.09
N LYS A 57 8.34 -3.47 18.80
CA LYS A 57 8.59 -2.04 19.03
C LYS A 57 7.66 -1.16 18.18
N LYS A 58 7.52 -1.45 16.89
CA LYS A 58 6.63 -0.72 15.98
C LYS A 58 5.15 -0.86 16.32
N SER A 59 4.73 -1.97 16.93
CA SER A 59 3.32 -2.22 17.26
C SER A 59 2.70 -1.18 18.19
N ARG A 60 3.54 -0.45 18.95
CA ARG A 60 3.10 0.64 19.84
C ARG A 60 2.63 1.89 19.10
N SER A 61 3.16 2.14 17.89
CA SER A 61 2.91 3.37 17.13
C SER A 61 2.31 3.14 15.76
N SER A 62 2.43 1.94 15.19
CA SER A 62 2.02 1.62 13.82
C SER A 62 0.66 0.92 13.78
N SER A 63 -0.04 1.06 12.65
CA SER A 63 -1.29 0.34 12.38
C SER A 63 -1.04 -1.16 12.15
N SER A 64 -2.05 -2.00 12.40
CA SER A 64 -1.96 -3.43 12.08
C SER A 64 -1.69 -3.68 10.60
N ARG A 65 -2.22 -2.84 9.71
CA ARG A 65 -1.97 -2.91 8.27
C ARG A 65 -0.50 -2.66 7.94
N SER A 66 0.11 -1.63 8.54
CA SER A 66 1.54 -1.33 8.33
C SER A 66 2.44 -2.47 8.80
N LEU A 67 2.12 -3.07 9.96
CA LEU A 67 2.86 -4.23 10.46
C LEU A 67 2.71 -5.44 9.53
N ALA A 68 1.49 -5.72 9.05
CA ALA A 68 1.24 -6.80 8.10
C ALA A 68 2.00 -6.60 6.79
N SER A 69 2.04 -5.37 6.28
CA SER A 69 2.82 -5.02 5.09
C SER A 69 4.32 -5.28 5.28
N PHE A 70 4.87 -4.98 6.46
CA PHE A 70 6.25 -5.33 6.77
C PHE A 70 6.46 -6.85 6.81
N VAL A 71 5.59 -7.62 7.47
CA VAL A 71 5.73 -9.09 7.53
C VAL A 71 5.65 -9.71 6.13
N ALA A 72 4.79 -9.20 5.26
CA ALA A 72 4.69 -9.64 3.87
C ALA A 72 5.94 -9.25 3.06
N ALA A 73 6.46 -8.04 3.25
CA ALA A 73 7.71 -7.61 2.64
C ALA A 73 8.90 -8.47 3.09
N PHE A 74 8.96 -8.81 4.37
CA PHE A 74 10.02 -9.62 4.96
C PHE A 74 9.98 -11.06 4.47
N ALA A 75 8.79 -11.65 4.34
CA ALA A 75 8.63 -12.95 3.70
C ALA A 75 9.06 -12.90 2.23
N PHE A 76 8.76 -11.81 1.52
CA PHE A 76 9.15 -11.64 0.13
C PHE A 76 10.67 -11.49 -0.05
N ASP A 77 11.34 -10.68 0.77
CA ASP A 77 12.81 -10.50 0.76
C ASP A 77 13.54 -11.83 1.02
N ARG A 78 12.94 -12.74 1.81
CA ARG A 78 13.47 -14.08 2.09
C ARG A 78 13.07 -15.15 1.07
N ILE A 79 12.41 -14.77 -0.03
CA ILE A 79 11.92 -15.68 -1.07
C ILE A 79 10.92 -16.70 -0.47
N GLY A 80 10.07 -16.23 0.44
CA GLY A 80 9.01 -16.99 1.08
C GLY A 80 9.29 -17.34 2.55
N ARG A 81 8.31 -18.02 3.15
CA ARG A 81 8.37 -18.53 4.53
C ARG A 81 8.85 -19.97 4.51
N ARG A 82 10.03 -20.24 5.07
CA ARG A 82 10.60 -21.59 5.04
C ARG A 82 9.85 -22.51 6.02
N PRO A 83 9.59 -23.78 5.68
CA PRO A 83 8.80 -24.68 6.53
C PRO A 83 9.35 -24.88 7.95
N HIS A 84 10.67 -24.88 8.12
CA HIS A 84 11.30 -25.03 9.44
C HIS A 84 11.22 -23.77 10.32
N GLU A 85 10.79 -22.64 9.77
CA GLU A 85 10.67 -21.36 10.48
C GLU A 85 9.21 -21.04 10.85
N LEU A 86 8.25 -21.93 10.56
CA LEU A 86 6.81 -21.65 10.67
C LEU A 86 6.40 -21.10 12.04
N GLN A 87 6.97 -21.62 13.12
CA GLN A 87 6.70 -21.11 14.47
C GLN A 87 7.18 -19.66 14.65
N LYS A 88 8.36 -19.31 14.15
CA LYS A 88 8.88 -17.93 14.21
C LYS A 88 8.02 -16.97 13.39
N TRP A 89 7.56 -17.41 12.22
CA TRP A 89 6.63 -16.64 11.40
C TRP A 89 5.27 -16.43 12.08
N ALA A 90 4.77 -17.46 12.78
CA ALA A 90 3.51 -17.36 13.53
C ALA A 90 3.57 -16.28 14.60
N ILE A 91 4.71 -16.10 15.27
CA ILE A 91 4.92 -15.03 16.27
C ILE A 91 4.76 -13.66 15.62
N LEU A 92 5.32 -13.45 14.41
CA LEU A 92 5.15 -12.18 13.70
C LEU A 92 3.67 -11.91 13.37
N ASP A 93 2.96 -12.94 12.89
CA ASP A 93 1.53 -12.84 12.59
C ASP A 93 0.69 -12.58 13.86
N ASP A 94 1.08 -13.16 15.00
CA ASP A 94 0.41 -12.94 16.29
C ASP A 94 0.58 -11.51 16.80
N ILE A 95 1.75 -10.90 16.62
CA ILE A 95 1.98 -9.48 16.93
C ILE A 95 1.05 -8.59 16.08
N VAL A 96 0.95 -8.86 14.77
CA VAL A 96 0.03 -8.16 13.87
C VAL A 96 -1.42 -8.33 14.31
N ARG A 97 -1.81 -9.55 14.65
CA ARG A 97 -3.17 -9.91 15.08
C ARG A 97 -3.53 -9.24 16.41
N SER A 98 -2.60 -9.22 17.36
CA SER A 98 -2.74 -8.51 18.63
C SER A 98 -2.98 -7.02 18.40
N ARG A 99 -2.17 -6.39 17.55
CA ARG A 99 -2.37 -4.98 17.18
C ARG A 99 -3.74 -4.75 16.57
N ARG A 100 -4.17 -5.61 15.62
CA ARG A 100 -5.47 -5.50 14.96
C ARG A 100 -6.65 -5.57 15.94
N ARG A 101 -6.55 -6.37 17.01
CA ARG A 101 -7.58 -6.46 18.05
C ARG A 101 -7.65 -5.19 18.91
N SER A 102 -6.50 -4.55 19.15
CA SER A 102 -6.42 -3.31 19.93
C SER A 102 -6.74 -2.05 19.11
N GLU A 103 -6.70 -2.14 17.78
CA GLU A 103 -6.86 -1.01 16.89
C GLU A 103 -8.35 -0.71 16.70
N ALA A 104 -8.77 0.48 17.12
CA ALA A 104 -10.11 0.96 16.83
C ALA A 104 -10.28 1.06 15.31
N TRP A 105 -11.39 0.53 14.79
CA TRP A 105 -11.70 0.69 13.39
C TRP A 105 -12.03 2.16 13.13
N PRO A 106 -11.28 2.87 12.28
CA PRO A 106 -11.65 4.22 11.93
C PRO A 106 -13.00 4.15 11.21
N ALA A 107 -13.99 4.89 11.72
CA ALA A 107 -15.26 5.05 11.02
C ALA A 107 -14.97 5.62 9.63
N GLN A 108 -15.36 4.89 8.59
CA GLN A 108 -15.23 5.38 7.23
C GLN A 108 -16.16 6.59 7.07
N LYS A 109 -15.57 7.76 6.82
CA LYS A 109 -16.34 8.98 6.54
C LYS A 109 -16.55 9.07 5.04
N PHE A 110 -17.81 9.11 4.63
CA PHE A 110 -18.19 9.38 3.25
C PHE A 110 -18.51 10.86 3.12
N ALA A 111 -18.19 11.43 1.96
CA ALA A 111 -18.59 12.79 1.63
C ALA A 111 -20.09 12.82 1.32
N PHE A 112 -20.75 13.91 1.66
CA PHE A 112 -22.13 14.19 1.23
C PHE A 112 -22.15 14.99 -0.07
N ILE A 113 -23.32 15.05 -0.72
CA ILE A 113 -23.48 15.76 -1.99
C ILE A 113 -23.15 17.26 -1.85
N GLU A 114 -23.46 17.85 -0.70
CA GLU A 114 -23.18 19.26 -0.39
C GLU A 114 -21.66 19.51 -0.27
N GLU A 115 -20.92 18.56 0.31
CA GLU A 115 -19.47 18.64 0.44
C GLU A 115 -18.79 18.50 -0.93
N TRP A 116 -19.28 17.58 -1.77
CA TRP A 116 -18.82 17.44 -3.14
C TRP A 116 -19.09 18.70 -3.97
N GLN A 117 -20.31 19.26 -3.91
CA GLN A 117 -20.66 20.50 -4.60
C GLN A 117 -19.77 21.66 -4.15
N LYS A 118 -19.53 21.79 -2.84
CA LYS A 118 -18.63 22.79 -2.28
C LYS A 118 -17.20 22.62 -2.81
N LEU A 119 -16.70 21.39 -2.91
CA LEU A 119 -15.37 21.12 -3.47
C LEU A 119 -15.29 21.50 -4.95
N ILE A 120 -16.28 21.11 -5.77
CA ILE A 120 -16.36 21.47 -7.19
C ILE A 120 -16.37 22.99 -7.36
N THR A 121 -17.19 23.72 -6.62
CA THR A 121 -17.22 25.19 -6.66
C THR A 121 -15.89 25.78 -6.24
N THR A 122 -15.24 25.24 -5.20
CA THR A 122 -13.94 25.73 -4.74
C THR A 122 -12.87 25.65 -5.85
N THR A 123 -12.91 24.62 -6.72
CA THR A 123 -11.98 24.53 -7.86
C THR A 123 -12.09 25.68 -8.86
N THR A 124 -13.22 26.41 -8.90
CA THR A 124 -13.38 27.59 -9.77
C THR A 124 -12.61 28.79 -9.21
N LEU A 125 -12.56 28.90 -7.87
CA LEU A 125 -12.01 30.03 -7.12
C LEU A 125 -10.49 30.00 -6.99
N ILE A 126 -9.87 28.82 -7.10
CA ILE A 126 -8.41 28.68 -7.00
C ILE A 126 -7.73 29.24 -8.26
N GLU A 127 -6.59 29.92 -8.11
CA GLU A 127 -5.78 30.45 -9.22
C GLU A 127 -4.95 29.34 -9.91
N TRP A 128 -5.63 28.39 -10.52
CA TRP A 128 -5.00 27.36 -11.36
C TRP A 128 -5.22 27.62 -12.85
N PRO A 129 -4.33 27.13 -13.72
CA PRO A 129 -4.60 27.06 -15.15
C PRO A 129 -5.92 26.34 -15.44
N THR A 130 -6.66 26.79 -16.46
CA THR A 130 -7.99 26.28 -16.81
C THR A 130 -8.02 24.76 -16.98
N TRP A 131 -7.02 24.18 -17.64
CA TRP A 131 -6.93 22.73 -17.85
C TRP A 131 -6.86 21.95 -16.52
N ARG A 132 -6.20 22.51 -15.50
CA ARG A 132 -6.06 21.88 -14.18
C ARG A 132 -7.37 21.94 -13.39
N LYS A 133 -8.11 23.05 -13.51
CA LYS A 133 -9.46 23.19 -12.94
C LYS A 133 -10.41 22.14 -13.52
N ILE A 134 -10.42 21.98 -14.85
CA ILE A 134 -11.27 20.99 -15.54
C ILE A 134 -10.92 19.57 -15.08
N ARG A 135 -9.64 19.20 -15.08
CA ARG A 135 -9.19 17.86 -14.63
C ARG A 135 -9.56 17.58 -13.17
N ALA A 136 -9.42 18.57 -12.29
CA ALA A 136 -9.79 18.41 -10.88
C ALA A 136 -11.29 18.15 -10.71
N ARG A 137 -12.15 18.86 -11.45
CA ARG A 137 -13.60 18.64 -11.42
C ARG A 137 -13.99 17.27 -11.95
N LEU A 138 -13.41 16.86 -13.09
CA LEU A 138 -13.65 15.53 -13.65
C LEU A 138 -13.24 14.43 -12.66
N LEU A 139 -12.05 14.54 -12.06
CA LEU A 139 -11.61 13.59 -11.04
C LEU A 139 -12.57 13.55 -9.85
N LEU A 140 -12.97 14.70 -9.30
CA LEU A 140 -13.92 14.76 -8.19
C LEU A 140 -15.26 14.12 -8.54
N SER A 141 -15.78 14.34 -9.76
CA SER A 141 -17.00 13.68 -10.25
C SER A 141 -16.84 12.17 -10.38
N PHE A 142 -15.71 11.67 -10.88
CA PHE A 142 -15.47 10.22 -10.95
C PHE A 142 -15.36 9.57 -9.56
N LEU A 143 -14.67 10.22 -8.61
CA LEU A 143 -14.53 9.71 -7.25
C LEU A 143 -15.85 9.71 -6.48
N PHE A 144 -16.71 10.71 -6.70
CA PHE A 144 -17.96 10.87 -5.95
C PHE A 144 -19.16 10.21 -6.64
N CYS A 145 -19.40 10.52 -7.92
CA CYS A 145 -20.58 10.03 -8.64
C CYS A 145 -20.41 8.60 -9.14
N ALA A 146 -19.22 8.27 -9.66
CA ALA A 146 -18.92 6.94 -10.18
C ALA A 146 -18.24 6.02 -9.15
N LEU A 147 -17.99 6.52 -7.93
CA LEU A 147 -17.35 5.80 -6.82
C LEU A 147 -16.01 5.14 -7.20
N MET A 148 -15.31 5.72 -8.16
CA MET A 148 -14.05 5.18 -8.67
C MET A 148 -12.93 5.40 -7.65
N ARG A 149 -11.96 4.50 -7.63
CA ARG A 149 -10.67 4.72 -6.99
C ARG A 149 -9.86 5.69 -7.83
N ILE A 150 -8.97 6.45 -7.20
CA ILE A 150 -8.05 7.36 -7.92
C ILE A 150 -7.28 6.63 -9.00
N SER A 151 -6.78 5.42 -8.71
CA SER A 151 -6.03 4.61 -9.67
C SER A 151 -6.86 4.17 -10.89
N GLU A 152 -8.17 4.02 -10.74
CA GLU A 152 -9.06 3.69 -11.86
C GLU A 152 -9.30 4.94 -12.69
N ALA A 153 -9.67 6.06 -12.03
CA ALA A 153 -9.97 7.32 -12.70
C ALA A 153 -8.76 7.89 -13.48
N THR A 154 -7.53 7.67 -13.00
CA THR A 154 -6.32 8.15 -13.69
C THR A 154 -5.92 7.31 -14.90
N ASN A 155 -6.40 6.07 -15.00
CA ASN A 155 -6.09 5.16 -16.11
C ASN A 155 -7.23 5.05 -17.13
N LEU A 156 -8.31 5.81 -16.93
CA LEU A 156 -9.48 5.78 -17.78
C LEU A 156 -9.16 6.34 -19.18
N LEU A 157 -9.49 5.57 -20.20
CA LEU A 157 -9.39 5.97 -21.60
C LEU A 157 -10.76 6.44 -22.11
N VAL A 158 -10.76 7.21 -23.20
CA VAL A 158 -12.01 7.68 -23.83
C VAL A 158 -12.91 6.50 -24.22
N ASN A 159 -12.31 5.41 -24.73
CA ASN A 159 -13.04 4.22 -25.17
C ASN A 159 -13.65 3.41 -24.00
N ASP A 160 -13.26 3.70 -22.76
CA ASP A 160 -13.82 3.05 -21.58
C ASP A 160 -15.17 3.69 -21.16
N ILE A 161 -15.50 4.86 -21.72
CA ILE A 161 -16.73 5.60 -21.45
C ILE A 161 -17.71 5.37 -22.60
N ILE A 162 -18.83 4.76 -22.28
CA ILE A 162 -19.95 4.55 -23.21
C ILE A 162 -21.09 5.44 -22.73
N GLU A 163 -21.53 6.34 -23.61
CA GLU A 163 -22.72 7.14 -23.39
C GLU A 163 -23.96 6.30 -23.67
N GLU A 164 -24.84 6.18 -22.68
CA GLU A 164 -26.16 5.54 -22.77
C GLU A 164 -27.23 6.63 -22.56
N ASP A 165 -28.49 6.33 -22.87
CA ASP A 165 -29.58 7.33 -22.91
C ASP A 165 -29.77 8.11 -21.60
N THR A 166 -29.50 7.49 -20.44
CA THR A 166 -29.78 8.08 -19.12
C THR A 166 -28.57 8.08 -18.18
N TYR A 167 -27.46 7.46 -18.58
CA TYR A 167 -26.27 7.36 -17.76
C TYR A 167 -25.03 7.18 -18.64
N TRP A 168 -23.85 7.40 -18.05
CA TRP A 168 -22.60 7.02 -18.69
C TRP A 168 -22.12 5.72 -18.06
N LYS A 169 -21.86 4.73 -18.91
CA LYS A 169 -21.25 3.47 -18.50
C LYS A 169 -19.74 3.60 -18.56
N ILE A 170 -19.07 3.22 -17.49
CA ILE A 170 -17.61 3.23 -17.39
C ILE A 170 -17.16 1.78 -17.25
N ASN A 171 -16.41 1.28 -18.24
CA ASN A 171 -15.79 -0.04 -18.17
C ASN A 171 -14.45 0.09 -17.46
N ILE A 172 -14.33 -0.53 -16.28
CA ILE A 172 -13.07 -0.59 -15.54
C ILE A 172 -12.37 -1.90 -15.94
N PRO A 173 -11.18 -1.86 -16.56
CA PRO A 173 -10.43 -3.07 -16.89
C PRO A 173 -9.90 -3.82 -15.66
#